data_AF-A0A5S4EGT0-F1
#
_entry.id   AF-A0A5S4EGT0-F1
#
_cell.length_a   1.000
_cell.length_b   1.000
_cell.length_c   1.000
_cell.angle_alpha   90.00
_cell.angle_beta   90.00
_cell.angle_gamma   90.00
#
_symmetry.space_group_name_H-M   'P 1'
#
loop_
_entity.id
_entity.type
_entity.pdbx_description
1 polymer ?
#
loop_
_entity_poly.entity_id
_entity_poly.type
_entity_poly.pdbx_seq_one_letter_code
_entity_poly.pdbx_strand_id
1 'polypeptide(L)' 'MVFDIEEWQAAWIVAHRSPPPDAPPPLGQMVRLIAGFGGFLGRKHDGHPGPKAIWEGMQKVRAFAIALEAGRAAYFNDG' A
#
# COMPACT_ATOMS: atom_id res chain seq x y z
N MET A 1 -6.35 7.78 11.64
CA MET A 1 -5.34 6.97 10.91
C MET A 1 -4.66 7.86 9.88
N VAL A 2 -3.43 7.54 9.48
CA VAL A 2 -2.68 8.35 8.48
C VAL A 2 -3.01 7.96 7.03
N PHE A 3 -3.48 6.72 6.81
CA PHE A 3 -3.90 6.20 5.51
C PHE A 3 -5.37 5.80 5.58
N ASP A 4 -6.10 5.99 4.47
CA ASP A 4 -7.46 5.50 4.34
C ASP A 4 -7.51 3.98 4.25
N ILE A 5 -8.67 3.38 4.56
CA ILE A 5 -8.83 1.93 4.61
C ILE A 5 -8.44 1.29 3.29
N GLU A 6 -8.89 1.90 2.20
CA GLU A 6 -8.68 1.47 0.83
C GLU A 6 -7.20 1.52 0.46
N GLU A 7 -6.48 2.53 0.93
CA GLU A 7 -5.07 2.73 0.59
C GLU A 7 -4.16 1.68 1.23
N TRP A 8 -4.30 1.44 2.53
CA TRP A 8 -3.44 0.46 3.20
C TRP A 8 -3.83 -0.97 2.82
N GLN A 9 -5.12 -1.25 2.59
CA GLN A 9 -5.57 -2.56 2.08
C GLN A 9 -5.06 -2.81 0.67
N ALA A 10 -5.16 -1.83 -0.24
CA ALA A 10 -4.64 -1.97 -1.60
C ALA A 10 -3.12 -2.18 -1.60
N ALA A 11 -2.38 -1.42 -0.79
CA ALA A 11 -0.94 -1.61 -0.59
C ALA A 11 -0.62 -3.03 -0.11
N TRP A 12 -1.37 -3.55 0.87
CA TRP A 12 -1.18 -4.91 1.37
C TRP A 12 -1.42 -5.97 0.29
N ILE A 13 -2.55 -5.90 -0.40
CA ILE A 13 -2.96 -6.85 -1.43
C ILE A 13 -1.91 -6.89 -2.55
N VAL A 14 -1.44 -5.73 -3.02
CA VAL A 14 -0.46 -5.67 -4.10
C VAL A 14 0.89 -6.27 -3.67
N ALA A 15 1.34 -5.98 -2.45
CA ALA A 15 2.62 -6.48 -1.95
C ALA A 15 2.61 -7.98 -1.61
N HIS A 16 1.55 -8.47 -0.97
CA HIS A 16 1.51 -9.82 -0.40
C HIS A 16 0.65 -10.79 -1.21
N ARG A 17 -0.11 -10.31 -2.20
CA ARG A 17 -1.06 -11.09 -3.00
C ARG A 17 -2.00 -11.96 -2.16
N SER A 18 -2.44 -11.39 -1.04
CA SER A 18 -3.31 -12.03 -0.06
C SER A 18 -4.31 -11.02 0.50
N PRO A 19 -5.42 -11.48 1.11
CA PRO A 19 -6.33 -10.60 1.82
C PRO A 19 -5.61 -9.77 2.89
N PRO A 20 -5.99 -8.50 3.10
CA PRO A 20 -5.46 -7.69 4.19
C PRO A 20 -5.86 -8.26 5.55
N PRO A 21 -5.06 -8.06 6.60
CA PRO A 21 -5.45 -8.37 7.98
C PRO A 21 -6.66 -7.53 8.42
N ASP A 22 -7.24 -7.87 9.57
CA ASP A 22 -8.40 -7.13 10.11
C ASP A 22 -8.05 -5.71 10.59
N ALA A 23 -6.78 -5.50 10.97
CA ALA A 23 -6.27 -4.22 11.45
C ALA A 23 -5.04 -3.77 10.65
N PRO A 24 -4.85 -2.45 10.45
CA PRO A 24 -3.72 -1.94 9.69
C PRO A 24 -2.39 -2.30 10.37
N PRO A 25 -1.33 -2.59 9.59
CA PRO A 25 0.01 -2.75 10.13
C PRO A 25 0.50 -1.49 10.85
N PRO A 26 1.49 -1.60 11.75
CA PRO A 26 2.11 -0.44 12.40
C PRO A 26 2.62 0.59 11.38
N LEU A 27 2.55 1.88 11.72
CA LEU A 27 2.91 2.97 10.82
C LEU A 27 4.30 2.79 10.19
N GLY A 28 5.31 2.37 10.96
CA GLY A 28 6.64 2.13 10.44
C GLY A 28 6.71 1.01 9.38
N GLN A 29 5.88 -0.03 9.52
CA GLN A 29 5.77 -1.10 8.53
C GLN A 29 5.05 -0.58 7.28
N MET A 30 3.98 0.19 7.45
CA MET A 30 3.27 0.84 6.33
C MET A 30 4.17 1.78 5.55
N VAL A 31 4.94 2.65 6.22
CA VAL A 31 5.87 3.58 5.56
C VAL A 31 6.92 2.83 4.74
N ARG A 32 7.47 1.73 5.27
CA ARG A 32 8.44 0.90 4.53
C ARG A 32 7.80 0.16 3.35
N LEU A 33 6.59 -0.37 3.53
CA LEU A 33 5.81 -1.02 2.48
C LEU A 33 5.55 -0.06 1.31
N ILE A 34 5.04 1.13 1.62
CA ILE A 34 4.74 2.18 0.64
C ILE A 34 6.02 2.59 -0.08
N ALA A 35 7.09 2.87 0.66
CA ALA A 35 8.36 3.23 0.06
C ALA A 35 8.94 2.13 -0.83
N GLY A 36 8.63 0.86 -0.55
CA GLY A 36 8.99 -0.27 -1.41
C GLY A 36 8.44 -0.12 -2.82
N PHE A 37 7.21 0.38 -2.97
CA PHE A 37 6.65 0.70 -4.27
C PHE A 37 7.39 1.86 -4.96
N GLY A 38 7.97 2.79 -4.20
CA GLY A 38 8.85 3.85 -4.70
C GLY A 38 10.33 3.44 -4.82
N GLY A 39 10.65 2.14 -4.78
CA GLY A 39 12.01 1.64 -5.02
C GLY A 39 12.89 1.49 -3.77
N PHE A 40 12.35 1.65 -2.56
CA PHE A 40 13.08 1.35 -1.33
C PHE A 40 13.24 -0.18 -1.16
N LEU A 41 14.48 -0.65 -1.17
CA LEU A 41 14.76 -2.10 -1.12
C LEU A 41 14.57 -2.71 0.28
N GLY A 42 14.70 -1.91 1.35
CA GLY A 42 14.48 -2.40 2.72
C GLY A 42 15.51 -3.41 3.21
N ARG A 43 16.75 -3.35 2.73
CA ARG A 43 17.83 -4.23 3.22
C ARG A 43 18.21 -3.88 4.65
N LYS A 44 18.84 -4.84 5.35
CA LYS A 44 19.21 -4.76 6.79
C LYS A 44 19.92 -3.46 7.20
N HIS A 45 20.65 -2.82 6.28
CA HIS A 45 21.43 -1.61 6.55
C HIS A 45 20.99 -0.37 5.74
N ASP A 46 19.86 -0.42 5.05
CA ASP A 46 19.35 0.72 4.25
C ASP A 46 18.80 1.86 5.12
N GLY A 47 18.62 1.65 6.42
CA GLY A 47 18.10 2.66 7.33
C GLY A 47 16.60 2.93 7.11
N HIS A 48 16.25 4.22 7.02
CA HIS A 48 14.87 4.68 6.81
C HIS A 48 14.67 5.08 5.35
N PRO A 49 13.46 4.87 4.78
CA PRO A 49 13.20 5.31 3.42
C PRO A 49 13.35 6.82 3.26
N GLY A 50 13.94 7.24 2.14
CA GLY A 50 14.03 8.66 1.78
C GLY A 50 12.69 9.24 1.31
N PRO A 51 12.52 10.57 1.34
CA PRO A 51 11.27 11.24 1.01
C PRO A 51 10.80 10.98 -0.43
N LYS A 52 11.74 10.84 -1.38
CA LYS A 52 11.41 10.51 -2.78
C LYS A 52 10.74 9.14 -2.91
N ALA A 53 11.30 8.11 -2.29
CA ALA A 53 10.74 6.77 -2.35
C ALA A 53 9.36 6.71 -1.67
N ILE A 54 9.19 7.45 -0.57
CA ILE A 54 7.88 7.56 0.09
C ILE A 54 6.87 8.24 -0.85
N TRP A 55 7.21 9.39 -1.43
CA TRP A 55 6.33 10.12 -2.34
C TRP A 55 5.91 9.29 -3.55
N GLU A 56 6.87 8.68 -4.25
CA GLU A 56 6.57 7.82 -5.40
C GLU A 56 5.73 6.60 -5.00
N GLY A 57 5.98 6.06 -3.81
CA GLY A 57 5.18 4.99 -3.23
C GLY A 57 3.72 5.40 -2.98
N MET A 58 3.49 6.58 -2.40
CA MET A 58 2.14 7.10 -2.11
C MET A 58 1.33 7.28 -3.39
N GLN A 59 1.93 7.82 -4.45
CA GLN A 59 1.27 7.97 -5.75
C GLN A 59 0.83 6.62 -6.33
N LYS A 60 1.67 5.58 -6.19
CA LYS A 60 1.33 4.21 -6.62
C LYS A 60 0.21 3.61 -5.78
N VAL A 61 0.26 3.78 -4.46
CA VAL A 61 -0.81 3.31 -3.57
C VAL A 61 -2.15 3.96 -3.89
N ARG A 62 -2.16 5.26 -4.21
CA ARG A 62 -3.38 5.93 -4.66
C ARG A 62 -3.95 5.30 -5.93
N ALA A 63 -3.10 4.97 -6.90
CA ALA A 63 -3.52 4.27 -8.11
C ALA A 63 -4.05 2.85 -7.82
N PHE A 64 -3.43 2.12 -6.88
CA PHE A 64 -3.91 0.81 -6.46
C PHE A 64 -5.28 0.87 -5.78
N ALA A 65 -5.51 1.86 -4.93
CA ALA A 65 -6.81 2.07 -4.28
C ALA A 65 -7.91 2.31 -5.32
N ILE A 66 -7.67 3.19 -6.29
CA ILE A 66 -8.61 3.46 -7.39
C ILE A 66 -8.91 2.18 -8.18
N ALA A 67 -7.87 1.40 -8.51
CA ALA A 67 -8.05 0.15 -9.25
C ALA A 67 -8.83 -0.90 -8.45
N LEU A 68 -8.58 -1.00 -7.14
CA LEU A 68 -9.29 -1.91 -6.25
C LEU A 68 -10.76 -1.53 -6.11
N GLU A 69 -11.05 -0.24 -5.95
CA GLU A 69 -12.41 0.30 -5.90
C GLU A 69 -13.17 0.03 -7.21
N ALA A 70 -12.55 0.35 -8.35
CA ALA A 70 -13.13 0.08 -9.67
C ALA A 70 -13.38 -1.42 -9.90
N GLY A 71 -12.44 -2.28 -9.50
CA GLY A 71 -12.61 -3.73 -9.57
C GLY A 71 -13.75 -4.24 -8.68
N ARG A 72 -13.89 -3.69 -7.46
CA ARG A 72 -15.03 -3.96 -6.58
C ARG A 72 -16.36 -3.57 -7.24
N ALA A 73 -16.43 -2.36 -7.79
CA ALA A 73 -17.63 -1.88 -8.47
C ALA A 73 -17.98 -2.68 -9.73
N ALA A 74 -16.99 -3.15 -10.50
CA ALA A 74 -17.21 -3.87 -11.75
C ALA A 74 -17.53 -5.35 -11.59
N TYR A 75 -17.04 -6.00 -10.52
CA TYR A 75 -17.12 -7.47 -10.37
C TYR A 75 -17.74 -7.94 -9.05
N PHE A 76 -17.91 -7.07 -8.06
CA PHE A 76 -18.47 -7.45 -6.75
C PHE A 76 -19.84 -6.80 -6.46
N ASN A 77 -20.37 -5.99 -7.39
CA ASN A 77 -21.73 -5.45 -7.35
C ASN A 77 -22.77 -6.33 -8.06
N ASP A 78 -22.37 -7.49 -8.59
CA ASP A 78 -23.26 -8.51 -9.17
C ASP A 78 -23.74 -9.53 -8.11
N GLY A 79 -24.25 -9.01 -6.98
CA GLY A 79 -24.90 -9.79 -5.91
C GLY A 79 -26.38 -9.51 -5.82
#